data_AF-A0A913YTK6-F1
#
_entry.id   AF-A0A913YTK6-F1
#
_cell.length_a   1.000
_cell.length_b   1.000
_cell.length_c   1.000
_cell.angle_alpha   90.00
_cell.angle_beta   90.00
_cell.angle_gamma   90.00
#
_symmetry.space_group_name_H-M   'P 1'
#
loop_
_entity.id
_entity.type
_entity.pdbx_description
1 polymer ?
#
loop_
_entity_poly.entity_id
_entity_poly.type
_entity_poly.pdbx_seq_one_letter_code
_entity_poly.pdbx_strand_id
1 'polypeptide(L)'
;MLHKTILTGVVLCAYIAWLGLDVDGKSSKWSKWTPCSLSCGGGTRFRVRSQTNPASANGGQKCTGGYKVENQTCNSQPCPVNGIFTEWSNWTSCSLSCGNGTRYRSRSCTKP
;
A
#
# COMPACT_ATOMS: atom_id res chain seq x y z
N MET A 1 66.42 -11.24 46.63
CA MET A 1 66.72 -10.91 45.23
C MET A 1 65.60 -11.43 44.35
N LEU A 2 64.85 -10.54 43.70
CA LEU A 2 64.35 -10.72 42.34
C LEU A 2 63.77 -9.38 41.88
N HIS A 3 64.01 -9.10 40.61
CA HIS A 3 64.25 -7.77 40.07
C HIS A 3 62.97 -6.94 39.91
N LYS A 4 63.14 -5.63 40.11
CA LYS A 4 62.26 -4.60 39.58
C LYS A 4 62.20 -4.73 38.05
N THR A 5 61.01 -4.75 37.48
CA THR A 5 60.81 -4.26 36.11
C THR A 5 59.65 -3.27 36.16
N ILE A 6 60.01 -2.00 36.30
CA ILE A 6 59.12 -0.87 36.12
C ILE A 6 59.03 -0.64 34.61
N LEU A 7 57.94 -1.09 33.98
CA LEU A 7 57.54 -0.63 32.65
C LEU A 7 56.34 0.29 32.85
N THR A 8 56.63 1.59 32.79
CA THR A 8 55.77 2.68 32.33
C THR A 8 54.26 2.60 32.61
N GLY A 9 53.81 3.44 33.54
CA GLY A 9 52.67 4.33 33.28
C GLY A 9 51.27 3.73 33.40
N VAL A 10 50.69 3.88 34.58
CA VAL A 10 49.24 4.04 34.80
C VAL A 10 48.38 2.88 34.27
N VAL A 11 48.21 1.86 35.12
CA VAL A 11 46.99 1.02 35.09
C VAL A 11 45.82 1.94 35.43
N LEU A 12 45.29 2.64 34.42
CA LEU A 12 44.01 3.34 34.51
C LEU A 12 42.97 2.24 34.71
N CYS A 13 42.55 2.09 35.97
CA CYS A 13 41.45 1.27 36.48
C CYS A 13 40.08 1.68 35.89
N ALA A 14 40.06 2.27 34.68
CA ALA A 14 38.90 2.85 34.02
C ALA A 14 38.89 2.67 32.48
N TYR A 15 39.78 1.84 31.90
CA TYR A 15 39.78 1.60 30.44
C TYR A 15 38.83 0.52 29.93
N ILE A 16 38.06 -0.12 30.82
CA ILE A 16 36.83 -0.78 30.39
C ILE A 16 35.71 0.23 30.60
N ALA A 17 35.77 1.33 29.84
CA ALA A 17 34.55 2.07 29.57
C ALA A 17 33.65 1.05 28.88
N TRP A 18 32.66 0.57 29.62
CA TRP A 18 31.44 -0.06 29.15
C TRP A 18 30.76 0.90 28.16
N LEU A 19 31.37 1.15 27.01
CA LEU A 19 30.78 1.91 25.92
C LEU A 19 29.90 0.94 25.15
N GLY A 20 28.86 0.45 25.81
CA GLY A 20 27.65 0.11 25.11
C GLY A 20 27.12 1.41 24.53
N LEU A 21 27.59 1.78 23.34
CA LEU A 21 27.04 2.92 22.62
C LEU A 21 25.55 2.65 22.44
N ASP A 22 24.72 3.59 22.90
CA ASP A 22 23.29 3.58 22.67
C ASP A 22 23.05 3.61 21.17
N VAL A 23 22.46 2.54 20.66
CA VAL A 23 22.07 2.48 19.25
C VAL A 23 20.61 2.85 19.18
N ASP A 24 20.29 3.98 18.58
CA ASP A 24 18.90 4.34 18.29
C ASP A 24 18.38 3.46 17.15
N GLY A 25 17.16 2.94 17.34
CA GLY A 25 16.49 2.19 16.27
C GLY A 25 16.13 3.13 15.12
N LYS A 26 16.44 2.76 13.87
CA LYS A 26 16.02 3.50 12.67
C LYS A 26 14.80 2.83 12.02
N SER A 27 13.95 3.63 11.36
CA SER A 27 12.83 3.13 10.55
C SER A 27 13.27 2.83 9.12
N SER A 28 12.72 1.78 8.52
CA SER A 28 12.90 1.48 7.10
C SER A 28 12.20 2.51 6.23
N LYS A 29 12.61 2.59 4.96
CA LYS A 29 11.77 3.21 3.93
C LYS A 29 10.43 2.49 3.88
N TRP A 30 9.38 3.24 3.54
CA TRP A 30 8.08 2.65 3.24
C TRP A 30 8.17 1.72 2.04
N SER A 31 7.41 0.62 2.10
CA SER A 31 7.17 -0.21 0.92
C SER A 31 6.48 0.60 -0.18
N LYS A 32 6.48 0.05 -1.39
CA LYS A 32 5.52 0.49 -2.41
C LYS A 32 4.10 0.26 -1.89
N TRP A 33 3.17 1.08 -2.37
CA TRP A 33 1.75 0.84 -2.16
C TRP A 33 1.33 -0.47 -2.81
N THR A 34 0.40 -1.18 -2.17
CA THR A 34 -0.31 -2.27 -2.83
C THR A 34 -1.18 -1.75 -3.98
N PRO A 35 -1.59 -2.64 -4.89
CA PRO A 35 -2.72 -2.35 -5.77
C PRO A 35 -3.94 -1.89 -4.97
N CYS A 36 -4.78 -1.07 -5.60
CA CYS A 36 -6.05 -0.67 -5.00
C CYS A 36 -6.99 -1.88 -4.91
N SER A 37 -7.75 -1.98 -3.82
CA SER A 37 -8.71 -3.08 -3.62
C SER A 37 -9.82 -3.12 -4.67
N LEU A 38 -10.21 -1.96 -5.20
CA LEU A 38 -11.24 -1.81 -6.22
C LEU A 38 -10.70 -0.99 -7.38
N SER A 39 -11.14 -1.28 -8.61
CA SER A 39 -10.78 -0.54 -9.81
C SER A 39 -11.61 0.74 -10.02
N CYS A 40 -12.74 0.88 -9.32
CA CYS A 40 -13.64 2.03 -9.33
C CYS A 40 -14.51 2.02 -8.06
N GLY A 41 -15.27 3.08 -7.82
CA GLY A 41 -16.23 3.16 -6.72
C GLY A 41 -15.62 3.39 -5.33
N GLY A 42 -14.32 3.68 -5.25
CA GLY A 42 -13.60 3.93 -4.01
C GLY A 42 -13.07 2.64 -3.36
N GLY A 43 -11.81 2.33 -3.61
CA GLY A 43 -11.08 1.27 -2.92
C GLY A 43 -10.09 1.80 -1.87
N THR A 44 -9.37 0.88 -1.25
CA THR A 44 -8.28 1.18 -0.30
C THR A 44 -7.00 0.48 -0.75
N ARG A 45 -5.86 1.11 -0.50
CA ARG A 45 -4.53 0.51 -0.63
C ARG A 45 -3.72 0.74 0.63
N PHE A 46 -2.70 -0.08 0.85
CA PHE A 46 -1.84 0.02 2.03
C PHE A 46 -0.36 -0.02 1.66
N ARG A 47 0.47 0.50 2.56
CA ARG A 47 1.93 0.34 2.52
C ARG A 47 2.46 0.13 3.94
N VAL A 48 3.63 -0.49 4.04
CA VAL A 48 4.17 -0.96 5.31
C VAL A 48 5.62 -0.54 5.48
N ARG A 49 6.06 -0.32 6.72
CA ARG A 49 7.48 -0.13 7.07
C ARG A 49 7.80 -0.83 8.38
N SER A 50 9.06 -1.21 8.55
CA SER A 50 9.56 -1.89 9.76
C SER A 50 10.76 -1.15 10.34
N GLN A 51 11.27 -1.61 11.48
CA GLN A 51 12.56 -1.14 12.00
C GLN A 51 13.70 -1.76 11.20
N THR A 52 14.73 -0.97 10.89
CA THR A 52 15.97 -1.45 10.25
C THR A 52 16.94 -1.99 11.27
N ASN A 53 17.82 -2.91 10.86
CA ASN A 53 18.96 -3.36 11.65
C ASN A 53 20.10 -2.30 11.62
N PRO A 54 20.73 -1.92 12.74
CA PRO A 54 20.51 -2.40 14.10
C PRO A 54 19.21 -1.92 14.74
N ALA A 55 18.53 -2.85 15.40
CA ALA A 55 17.48 -2.52 16.35
C ALA A 55 18.09 -1.75 17.54
N SER A 56 17.26 -1.02 18.28
CA SER A 56 17.74 -0.24 19.42
C SER A 56 18.39 -1.15 20.47
N ALA A 57 19.60 -0.82 20.93
CA ALA A 57 20.38 -1.61 21.88
C ALA A 57 20.99 -0.72 22.98
N ASN A 58 21.38 -1.33 24.10
CA ASN A 58 22.11 -0.74 25.24
C ASN A 58 21.43 0.43 26.00
N GLY A 59 20.17 0.74 25.71
CA GLY A 59 19.49 1.91 26.31
C GLY A 59 19.07 2.96 25.26
N GLY A 60 19.50 2.77 24.00
CA GLY A 60 19.13 3.61 22.87
C GLY A 60 17.62 3.70 22.65
N GLN A 61 17.18 4.84 22.11
CA GLN A 61 15.76 5.13 21.98
C GLN A 61 15.11 4.13 21.01
N LYS A 62 14.10 3.42 21.53
CA LYS A 62 13.21 2.62 20.68
C LYS A 62 12.50 3.58 19.73
N CYS A 63 12.57 3.30 18.43
CA CYS A 63 11.67 3.92 17.46
C CYS A 63 10.22 3.68 17.95
N THR A 64 9.49 4.73 18.30
CA THR A 64 8.10 4.65 18.76
C THR A 64 7.22 4.15 17.62
N GLY A 65 6.99 2.84 17.64
CA GLY A 65 6.17 2.09 16.71
C GLY A 65 7.02 1.29 15.73
N GLY A 66 7.04 -0.03 15.96
CA GLY A 66 7.68 -1.05 15.13
C GLY A 66 7.05 -1.14 13.73
N TYR A 67 6.49 -2.30 13.38
CA TYR A 67 5.76 -2.44 12.12
C TYR A 67 4.63 -1.41 12.03
N LYS A 68 4.64 -0.56 11.01
CA LYS A 68 3.60 0.43 10.74
C LYS A 68 2.91 0.14 9.42
N VAL A 69 1.61 0.37 9.40
CA VAL A 69 0.75 0.28 8.21
C VAL A 69 0.13 1.65 7.98
N GLU A 70 0.16 2.10 6.73
CA GLU A 70 -0.54 3.29 6.28
C GLU A 70 -1.59 2.88 5.26
N ASN A 71 -2.80 3.42 5.37
CA ASN A 71 -3.88 3.22 4.42
C ASN A 71 -4.19 4.52 3.66
N GLN A 72 -4.71 4.37 2.44
CA GLN A 72 -5.19 5.49 1.66
C GLN A 72 -6.35 5.04 0.78
N THR A 73 -7.32 5.93 0.60
CA THR A 73 -8.37 5.79 -0.42
C THR A 73 -7.78 5.91 -1.83
N CYS A 74 -8.33 5.14 -2.75
CA CYS A 74 -7.93 5.14 -4.16
C CYS A 74 -9.13 4.84 -5.05
N ASN A 75 -9.02 5.13 -6.35
CA ASN A 75 -10.02 4.77 -7.35
C ASN A 75 -11.45 5.29 -7.06
N SER A 76 -11.57 6.56 -6.67
CA SER A 76 -12.84 7.22 -6.31
C SER A 76 -13.73 7.56 -7.51
N GLN A 77 -13.30 7.31 -8.74
CA GLN A 77 -14.13 7.46 -9.92
C GLN A 77 -15.36 6.54 -9.85
N PRO A 78 -16.53 6.98 -10.34
CA PRO A 78 -17.71 6.12 -10.46
C PRO A 78 -17.40 4.84 -11.26
N CYS A 79 -18.04 3.73 -10.88
CA CYS A 79 -17.96 2.53 -11.68
C CYS A 79 -18.78 2.66 -12.97
N PRO A 80 -18.37 1.99 -14.06
CA PRO A 80 -19.23 1.83 -15.22
C PRO A 80 -20.53 1.15 -14.77
N VAL A 81 -21.66 1.77 -15.11
CA VAL A 81 -22.96 1.15 -14.86
C VAL A 81 -23.45 0.53 -16.16
N ASN A 82 -23.96 -0.70 -16.06
CA ASN A 82 -24.56 -1.37 -17.20
C ASN A 82 -25.78 -0.59 -17.67
N GLY A 83 -25.84 -0.28 -18.96
CA GLY A 83 -27.00 0.36 -19.56
C GLY A 83 -28.24 -0.53 -19.48
N ILE A 84 -29.40 0.08 -19.33
CA ILE A 84 -30.70 -0.58 -19.37
C ILE A 84 -31.26 -0.37 -20.78
N PHE A 85 -31.74 -1.45 -21.41
CA PHE A 85 -32.46 -1.31 -22.67
C PHE A 85 -33.86 -0.75 -22.41
N THR A 86 -34.28 0.23 -23.21
CA THR A 86 -35.66 0.70 -23.21
C THR A 86 -36.61 -0.41 -23.70
N GLU A 87 -37.90 -0.21 -23.47
CA GLU A 87 -38.94 -0.97 -24.15
C GLU A 87 -38.76 -0.91 -25.67
N TRP A 88 -39.17 -1.98 -26.34
CA TRP A 88 -39.16 -2.04 -27.79
C TRP A 88 -40.16 -1.02 -28.37
N SER A 89 -39.77 -0.35 -29.45
CA SER A 89 -40.72 0.39 -30.26
C SER A 89 -41.79 -0.55 -30.83
N ASN A 90 -42.89 0.04 -31.28
CA ASN A 90 -43.80 -0.67 -32.16
C ASN A 90 -43.07 -1.14 -33.43
N TRP A 91 -43.56 -2.26 -33.98
CA TRP A 91 -43.11 -2.74 -35.28
C TRP A 91 -43.48 -1.71 -36.36
N THR A 92 -42.58 -1.54 -37.34
CA THR A 92 -42.93 -0.83 -38.57
C THR A 92 -43.97 -1.62 -39.37
N SER A 93 -44.64 -0.92 -40.29
CA SER A 93 -45.43 -1.58 -41.33
C SER A 93 -44.58 -2.57 -42.12
N CYS A 94 -45.22 -3.63 -42.61
CA CYS A 94 -44.58 -4.60 -43.49
C CYS A 94 -44.17 -3.91 -44.80
N SER A 95 -42.98 -4.22 -45.31
CA SER A 95 -42.47 -3.64 -46.57
C SER A 95 -43.32 -4.00 -47.79
N LEU A 96 -44.10 -5.07 -47.72
CA LEU A 96 -44.97 -5.57 -48.78
C LEU A 96 -46.36 -5.90 -48.21
N SER A 97 -47.38 -5.69 -49.03
CA SER A 97 -48.77 -6.06 -48.72
C SER A 97 -49.07 -7.55 -48.98
N CYS A 98 -48.24 -8.25 -49.77
CA CYS A 98 -48.32 -9.69 -50.02
C CYS A 98 -46.92 -10.30 -50.24
N GLY A 99 -46.79 -11.61 -50.02
CA GLY A 99 -45.50 -12.32 -50.10
C GLY A 99 -44.62 -12.13 -48.85
N ASN A 100 -43.31 -12.35 -49.00
CA ASN A 100 -42.34 -12.28 -47.89
C ASN A 100 -41.78 -10.86 -47.72
N GLY A 101 -42.47 -10.03 -46.93
CA GLY A 101 -41.98 -8.71 -46.52
C GLY A 101 -41.21 -8.73 -45.20
N THR A 102 -40.50 -7.63 -44.91
CA THR A 102 -39.72 -7.43 -43.68
C THR A 102 -40.30 -6.27 -42.87
N ARG A 103 -40.19 -6.34 -41.54
CA ARG A 103 -40.52 -5.25 -40.62
C ARG A 103 -39.42 -5.12 -39.56
N TYR A 104 -39.27 -3.92 -39.04
CA TYR A 104 -38.23 -3.59 -38.07
C TYR A 104 -38.84 -3.03 -36.78
N ARG A 105 -38.10 -3.11 -35.69
CA ARG A 105 -38.35 -2.38 -34.45
C ARG A 105 -37.02 -2.00 -33.83
N SER A 106 -36.99 -0.92 -33.06
CA SER A 106 -35.79 -0.42 -32.42
C SER A 106 -35.97 -0.34 -30.91
N ARG A 107 -34.86 -0.31 -30.20
CA ARG A 107 -34.78 0.04 -28.78
C ARG A 107 -33.46 0.75 -28.55
N SER A 108 -33.38 1.55 -27.50
CA SER A 108 -32.17 2.29 -27.14
C SER A 108 -31.56 1.72 -25.86
N CYS A 109 -30.24 1.86 -25.71
CA CYS A 109 -29.56 1.57 -24.46
C CYS A 109 -29.40 2.88 -23.70
N THR A 110 -30.09 3.02 -22.57
CA THR A 110 -30.00 4.19 -21.71
C THR A 110 -29.04 3.92 -20.57
N LYS A 111 -28.24 4.92 -20.20
CA LYS A 111 -27.51 4.85 -18.92
C LYS A 111 -28.57 4.85 -17.79
N PRO A 112 -28.42 3.99 -16.78
CA PRO A 112 -29.27 4.03 -15.60
C PRO A 112 -29.13 5.35 -14.83
#